data_AF-A0A962C3U5-F1
#
_entry.id   AF-A0A962C3U5-F1
#
_cell.length_a   1.000
_cell.length_b   1.000
_cell.length_c   1.000
_cell.angle_alpha   90.00
_cell.angle_beta   90.00
_cell.angle_gamma   90.00
#
_symmetry.space_group_name_H-M   'P 1'
#
loop_
_entity.id
_entity.type
_entity.pdbx_description
1 polymer ?
#
loop_
_entity_poly.entity_id
_entity_poly.type
_entity_poly.pdbx_seq_one_letter_code
_entity_poly.pdbx_strand_id
1 'polypeptide(L)'
;MKRNSKARPNTKPSTAAMRQNAKDYLRRFPPQSTAGTLSNIGMVLIGNALVFWLLWTGELRAAHLIALVMLETALLIVISWLLQRAIPRKDWLEQPKPWRERLPIIIFVMVWLGGAYSITLAMINGYPDFIALLKSPQAWIETRLYIPLLYTLGLALVHAVADLRHYRRRGGPFVSEVGHDAMARYLTLVLGGIPFAMPFFAAAIGGFKGVEYIAGKARVDPTRSTLAGAAMLFVFSASFWLIEGLIDSGVHGWAIGFVFAKLIAEVLIVCMPLIMVRIVREEASKPAAAGAS
;
A
#
# COMPACT_ATOMS: atom_id res chain seq x y z
N MET A 1 12.63 25.02 -45.26
CA MET A 1 12.59 23.99 -44.20
C MET A 1 11.40 24.23 -43.27
N LYS A 2 10.28 23.51 -43.45
CA LYS A 2 9.15 23.54 -42.51
C LYS A 2 9.26 22.34 -41.57
N ARG A 3 9.60 22.58 -40.29
CA ARG A 3 9.57 21.58 -39.22
C ARG A 3 8.11 21.30 -38.86
N ASN A 4 7.58 20.16 -39.29
CA ASN A 4 6.33 19.62 -38.75
C ASN A 4 6.58 19.12 -37.33
N SER A 5 6.25 19.93 -36.33
CA SER A 5 6.14 19.48 -34.94
C SER A 5 4.88 18.63 -34.80
N LYS A 6 5.03 17.30 -34.92
CA LYS A 6 3.99 16.37 -34.47
C LYS A 6 3.84 16.52 -32.96
N ALA A 7 2.77 17.21 -32.54
CA ALA A 7 2.32 17.20 -31.17
C ALA A 7 2.10 15.74 -30.74
N ARG A 8 2.81 15.30 -29.70
CA ARG A 8 2.54 14.00 -29.08
C ARG A 8 1.13 14.04 -28.50
N PRO A 9 0.25 13.08 -28.80
CA PRO A 9 -1.07 13.03 -28.19
C PRO A 9 -0.90 12.90 -26.68
N ASN A 10 -1.56 13.80 -25.97
CA ASN A 10 -1.61 13.86 -24.52
C ASN A 10 -2.38 12.62 -24.04
N THR A 11 -1.68 11.51 -23.82
CA THR A 11 -2.26 10.22 -23.41
C THR A 11 -2.66 10.29 -21.93
N LYS A 12 -3.76 10.98 -21.64
CA LYS A 12 -4.58 10.59 -20.49
C LYS A 12 -5.04 9.15 -20.77
N PRO A 13 -4.84 8.19 -19.86
CA PRO A 13 -5.39 6.85 -20.05
C PRO A 13 -6.89 7.00 -20.32
N SER A 14 -7.38 6.43 -21.43
CA SER A 14 -8.79 6.55 -21.77
C SER A 14 -9.61 5.96 -20.63
N THR A 15 -10.67 6.66 -20.25
CA THR A 15 -11.66 6.20 -19.25
C THR A 15 -12.13 4.76 -19.52
N ALA A 16 -12.26 4.41 -20.80
CA ALA A 16 -12.56 3.05 -21.26
C ALA A 16 -11.50 2.01 -20.84
N ALA A 17 -10.21 2.32 -20.92
CA ALA A 17 -9.14 1.42 -20.49
C ALA A 17 -9.15 1.22 -18.97
N MET A 18 -9.41 2.28 -18.20
CA MET A 18 -9.53 2.20 -16.74
C MET A 18 -10.75 1.35 -16.33
N ARG A 19 -11.87 1.46 -17.06
CA ARG A 19 -13.07 0.63 -16.86
C ARG A 19 -12.81 -0.85 -17.17
N GLN A 20 -12.12 -1.13 -18.27
CA GLN A 20 -11.77 -2.50 -18.64
C GLN A 20 -10.87 -3.11 -17.57
N ASN A 21 -9.84 -2.37 -17.12
CA ASN A 21 -8.98 -2.79 -16.01
C ASN A 21 -9.76 -3.02 -14.72
N ALA A 22 -10.72 -2.14 -14.37
CA ALA A 22 -11.53 -2.30 -13.18
C ALA A 22 -12.48 -3.50 -13.27
N LYS A 23 -13.08 -3.76 -14.44
CA LYS A 23 -13.90 -4.96 -14.68
C LYS A 23 -13.07 -6.24 -14.60
N ASP A 24 -11.90 -6.24 -15.23
CA ASP A 24 -10.99 -7.39 -15.19
C ASP A 24 -10.43 -7.60 -13.79
N TYR A 25 -10.19 -6.53 -13.04
CA TYR A 25 -9.88 -6.59 -11.62
C TYR A 25 -11.04 -7.21 -10.84
N LEU A 26 -12.29 -6.71 -10.95
CA LEU A 26 -13.42 -7.23 -10.19
C LEU A 26 -13.85 -8.65 -10.58
N ARG A 27 -13.54 -9.09 -11.81
CA ARG A 27 -13.66 -10.50 -12.22
C ARG A 27 -12.68 -11.40 -11.47
N ARG A 28 -11.49 -10.88 -11.16
CA ARG A 28 -10.45 -11.58 -10.40
C ARG A 28 -10.69 -11.46 -8.89
N PHE A 29 -11.07 -10.28 -8.42
CA PHE A 29 -11.25 -9.91 -7.02
C PHE A 29 -12.71 -9.48 -6.81
N PRO A 30 -13.63 -10.43 -6.57
CA PRO A 30 -15.03 -10.10 -6.41
C PRO A 30 -15.22 -9.12 -5.24
N PRO A 31 -16.15 -8.17 -5.36
CA PRO A 31 -16.32 -7.14 -4.35
C PRO A 31 -16.68 -7.75 -3.01
N GLN A 32 -15.88 -7.41 -1.99
CA GLN A 32 -16.18 -7.73 -0.60
C GLN A 32 -17.45 -6.98 -0.15
N SER A 33 -18.14 -7.52 0.85
CA SER A 33 -19.23 -6.79 1.50
C SER A 33 -18.68 -5.53 2.18
N THR A 34 -19.49 -4.47 2.26
CA THR A 34 -19.11 -3.23 2.96
C THR A 34 -18.70 -3.50 4.41
N ALA A 35 -19.37 -4.43 5.09
CA ALA A 35 -19.02 -4.87 6.43
C ALA A 35 -17.65 -5.57 6.47
N GLY A 36 -17.35 -6.41 5.49
CA GLY A 36 -16.02 -7.05 5.35
C GLY A 36 -14.92 -6.02 5.15
N THR A 37 -15.12 -5.03 4.28
CA THR A 37 -14.11 -3.98 4.08
C THR A 37 -13.93 -3.10 5.32
N LEU A 38 -14.99 -2.72 6.02
CA LEU A 38 -14.89 -1.97 7.27
C LEU A 38 -14.16 -2.77 8.35
N SER A 39 -14.44 -4.07 8.45
CA SER A 39 -13.71 -4.98 9.35
C SER A 39 -12.22 -5.01 9.01
N ASN A 40 -11.87 -5.15 7.73
CA ASN A 40 -10.47 -5.17 7.27
C ASN A 40 -9.75 -3.84 7.58
N ILE A 41 -10.42 -2.70 7.37
CA ILE A 41 -9.89 -1.39 7.76
C ILE A 41 -9.67 -1.33 9.27
N GLY A 42 -10.65 -1.76 10.07
CA GLY A 42 -10.53 -1.78 11.52
C GLY A 42 -9.35 -2.63 12.00
N MET A 43 -9.15 -3.81 11.40
CA MET A 43 -8.01 -4.68 11.71
C MET A 43 -6.67 -4.04 11.32
N VAL A 44 -6.57 -3.41 10.15
CA VAL A 44 -5.37 -2.64 9.76
C VAL A 44 -5.08 -1.52 10.76
N LEU A 45 -6.10 -0.77 11.19
CA LEU A 45 -5.94 0.31 12.16
C LEU A 45 -5.48 -0.21 13.52
N ILE A 46 -6.05 -1.32 14.01
CA ILE A 46 -5.65 -1.94 15.28
C ILE A 46 -4.19 -2.41 15.21
N GLY A 47 -3.80 -3.09 14.14
CA GLY A 47 -2.42 -3.56 13.95
C GLY A 47 -1.41 -2.41 13.93
N ASN A 48 -1.71 -1.33 13.21
CA ASN A 48 -0.83 -0.15 13.18
C ASN A 48 -0.85 0.65 14.50
N ALA A 49 -1.98 0.71 15.19
CA ALA A 49 -2.06 1.32 16.52
C ALA A 49 -1.20 0.57 17.54
N LEU A 50 -1.14 -0.77 17.44
CA LEU A 50 -0.28 -1.60 18.28
C LEU A 50 1.22 -1.31 18.02
N VAL A 51 1.62 -1.21 16.75
CA VAL A 51 2.99 -0.83 16.38
C VAL A 51 3.33 0.56 16.89
N PHE A 52 2.42 1.53 16.72
CA PHE A 52 2.60 2.88 17.22
C PHE A 52 2.71 2.93 18.75
N TRP A 53 1.88 2.17 19.46
CA TRP A 53 1.94 2.07 20.91
C TRP A 53 3.29 1.51 21.39
N LEU A 54 3.82 0.46 20.75
CA LEU A 54 5.13 -0.09 21.09
C LEU A 54 6.29 0.88 20.82
N LEU A 55 6.18 1.71 19.77
CA LEU A 55 7.13 2.80 19.52
C LEU A 55 7.03 3.88 20.61
N TRP A 56 5.80 4.25 20.98
CA TRP A 56 5.53 5.29 21.97
C TRP A 56 6.05 4.90 23.36
N THR A 57 5.93 3.62 23.74
CA THR A 57 6.46 3.11 25.01
C THR A 57 7.96 2.81 24.97
N GLY A 58 8.63 2.99 23.83
CA GLY A 58 10.07 2.75 23.66
C GLY A 58 10.46 1.27 23.60
N GLU A 59 9.49 0.36 23.54
CA GLU A 59 9.72 -1.10 23.41
C GLU A 59 10.21 -1.43 21.99
N LEU A 60 9.68 -0.72 20.99
CA LEU A 60 10.14 -0.78 19.61
C LEU A 60 10.99 0.45 19.27
N ARG A 61 12.04 0.24 18.47
CA ARG A 61 12.90 1.28 17.91
C ARG A 61 12.75 1.30 16.39
N ALA A 62 13.25 2.35 15.74
CA ALA A 62 13.16 2.53 14.30
C ALA A 62 13.71 1.34 13.51
N ALA A 63 14.85 0.77 13.91
CA ALA A 63 15.43 -0.41 13.28
C ALA A 63 14.53 -1.66 13.38
N HIS A 64 13.86 -1.82 14.52
CA HIS A 64 12.93 -2.92 14.76
C HIS A 64 11.69 -2.85 13.84
N LEU A 65 11.28 -1.66 13.39
CA LEU A 65 10.18 -1.50 12.41
C LEU A 65 10.55 -2.09 11.05
N ILE A 66 11.79 -1.87 10.60
CA ILE A 66 12.29 -2.43 9.34
C ILE A 66 12.26 -3.95 9.43
N ALA A 67 12.84 -4.51 10.50
CA ALA A 67 12.82 -5.94 10.75
C ALA A 67 11.39 -6.49 10.79
N LEU A 68 10.48 -5.82 11.52
CA LEU A 68 9.08 -6.20 11.61
C LEU A 68 8.43 -6.30 10.23
N VAL A 69 8.50 -5.27 9.40
CA VAL A 69 7.84 -5.29 8.09
C VAL A 69 8.49 -6.32 7.15
N MET A 70 9.81 -6.52 7.21
CA MET A 70 10.48 -7.59 6.47
C MET A 70 9.95 -8.98 6.87
N LEU A 71 9.80 -9.22 8.17
CA LEU A 71 9.32 -10.49 8.70
C LEU A 71 7.83 -10.71 8.40
N GLU A 72 6.99 -9.68 8.52
CA GLU A 72 5.59 -9.73 8.11
C GLU A 72 5.46 -10.04 6.63
N THR A 73 6.28 -9.41 5.78
CA THR A 73 6.30 -9.69 4.34
C THR A 73 6.66 -11.16 4.08
N ALA A 74 7.74 -11.65 4.68
CA ALA A 74 8.16 -13.04 4.52
C ALA A 74 7.09 -14.03 5.01
N LEU A 75 6.52 -13.76 6.19
CA LEU A 75 5.46 -14.55 6.79
C LEU A 75 4.24 -14.67 5.87
N LEU A 76 3.73 -13.53 5.39
CA LEU A 76 2.55 -13.48 4.53
C LEU A 76 2.80 -14.14 3.17
N ILE A 77 4.00 -13.98 2.60
CA ILE A 77 4.41 -14.68 1.37
C ILE A 77 4.39 -16.20 1.59
N VAL A 78 4.96 -16.69 2.70
CA VAL A 78 5.00 -18.13 3.02
C VAL A 78 3.58 -18.67 3.19
N ILE A 79 2.72 -17.98 3.95
CA ILE A 79 1.32 -18.39 4.16
C ILE A 79 0.58 -18.40 2.82
N SER A 80 0.69 -17.34 2.02
CA SER A 80 0.03 -17.27 0.71
C SER A 80 0.53 -18.38 -0.24
N TRP A 81 1.81 -18.74 -0.17
CA TRP A 81 2.37 -19.83 -0.96
C TRP A 81 1.87 -21.20 -0.51
N LEU A 82 1.79 -21.45 0.80
CA LEU A 82 1.19 -22.66 1.36
C LEU A 82 -0.29 -22.77 0.97
N LEU A 83 -1.00 -21.65 1.02
CA LEU A 83 -2.40 -21.55 0.64
C LEU A 83 -2.61 -21.90 -0.85
N GLN A 84 -1.79 -21.38 -1.75
CA GLN A 84 -1.82 -21.74 -3.17
C GLN A 84 -1.57 -23.24 -3.41
N ARG A 85 -0.70 -23.89 -2.62
CA ARG A 85 -0.46 -25.33 -2.72
C ARG A 85 -1.66 -26.19 -2.33
N ALA A 86 -2.59 -25.66 -1.54
CA ALA A 86 -3.83 -26.35 -1.21
C ALA A 86 -4.88 -26.32 -2.35
N ILE A 87 -4.59 -25.60 -3.44
CA ILE A 87 -5.52 -25.36 -4.56
C ILE A 87 -4.96 -26.01 -5.84
N PRO A 88 -5.80 -26.65 -6.68
CA PRO A 88 -5.40 -27.14 -8.00
C PRO A 88 -4.77 -26.04 -8.86
N ARG A 89 -3.65 -26.35 -9.52
CA ARG A 89 -2.90 -25.38 -10.35
C ARG A 89 -3.72 -24.71 -11.44
N LYS A 90 -4.74 -25.39 -11.98
CA LYS A 90 -5.64 -24.82 -13.00
C LYS A 90 -6.43 -23.60 -12.50
N ASP A 91 -6.63 -23.50 -11.19
CA ASP A 91 -7.41 -22.44 -10.58
C ASP A 91 -6.51 -21.34 -9.97
N TRP A 92 -5.19 -21.44 -10.14
CA TRP A 92 -4.27 -20.39 -9.74
C TRP A 92 -4.47 -19.16 -10.61
N LEU A 93 -4.67 -18.00 -9.97
CA LEU A 93 -4.90 -16.73 -10.66
C LEU A 93 -3.76 -16.38 -11.63
N GLU A 94 -2.52 -16.58 -11.20
CA GLU A 94 -1.34 -16.42 -12.03
C GLU A 94 -0.52 -17.71 -12.00
N GLN A 95 -0.24 -18.24 -13.18
CA GLN A 95 0.70 -19.34 -13.29
C GLN A 95 2.09 -18.85 -12.89
N PRO A 96 2.89 -19.71 -12.24
CA PRO A 96 4.22 -19.31 -11.82
C PRO A 96 5.07 -18.93 -13.04
N LYS A 97 5.42 -17.64 -13.13
CA LYS A 97 6.31 -17.11 -14.17
C LYS A 97 7.64 -17.88 -14.22
N PRO A 98 8.25 -18.05 -15.40
CA PRO A 98 9.55 -18.70 -15.52
C PRO A 98 10.63 -17.95 -14.72
N TRP A 99 11.66 -18.67 -14.26
CA TRP A 99 12.76 -18.09 -13.47
C TRP A 99 13.45 -16.91 -14.13
N ARG A 100 13.52 -16.88 -15.47
CA ARG A 100 14.11 -15.77 -16.23
C ARG A 100 13.39 -14.43 -16.02
N GLU A 101 12.08 -14.46 -15.77
CA GLU A 101 11.30 -13.25 -15.45
C GLU A 101 11.36 -12.90 -13.95
N ARG A 102 11.50 -13.91 -13.09
CA ARG A 102 11.56 -13.73 -11.63
C ARG A 102 12.91 -13.22 -11.16
N LEU A 103 14.00 -13.71 -11.76
CA LEU A 103 15.36 -13.46 -11.30
C LEU A 103 15.71 -11.96 -11.28
N PRO A 104 15.41 -11.15 -12.32
CA PRO A 104 15.67 -9.71 -12.28
C PRO A 104 14.91 -9.01 -11.15
N ILE A 105 13.67 -9.42 -10.89
CA ILE A 105 12.85 -8.85 -9.80
C ILE A 105 13.45 -9.22 -8.45
N ILE A 106 13.84 -10.48 -8.26
CA ILE A 106 14.47 -10.94 -7.01
C ILE A 106 15.79 -10.19 -6.77
N ILE A 107 16.63 -10.04 -7.80
CA ILE A 107 17.89 -9.29 -7.70
C ILE A 107 17.60 -7.84 -7.33
N PHE A 108 16.66 -7.19 -8.02
CA PHE A 108 16.27 -5.82 -7.70
C PHE A 108 15.82 -5.69 -6.24
N VAL A 109 14.97 -6.60 -5.76
CA VAL A 109 14.50 -6.62 -4.36
C VAL A 109 15.65 -6.82 -3.39
N MET A 110 16.57 -7.76 -3.66
CA MET A 110 17.74 -7.98 -2.80
C MET A 110 18.67 -6.78 -2.76
N VAL A 111 18.89 -6.12 -3.89
CA VAL A 111 19.71 -4.89 -3.98
C VAL A 111 19.01 -3.73 -3.28
N TRP A 112 17.69 -3.58 -3.45
CA TRP A 112 16.92 -2.54 -2.78
C TRP A 112 16.90 -2.75 -1.28
N LEU A 113 16.53 -3.95 -0.83
CA LEU A 113 16.46 -4.28 0.60
C LEU A 113 17.85 -4.24 1.25
N GLY A 114 18.86 -4.79 0.60
CA GLY A 114 20.24 -4.76 1.11
C GLY A 114 20.85 -3.36 1.09
N GLY A 115 20.73 -2.63 -0.01
CA GLY A 115 21.35 -1.32 -0.19
C GLY A 115 20.59 -0.20 0.51
N ALA A 116 19.32 0.01 0.16
CA ALA A 116 18.54 1.13 0.69
C ALA A 116 18.35 1.00 2.21
N TYR A 117 17.99 -0.17 2.73
CA TYR A 117 17.84 -0.32 4.18
C TYR A 117 19.17 -0.37 4.94
N SER A 118 20.29 -0.74 4.32
CA SER A 118 21.61 -0.55 4.95
C SER A 118 21.91 0.93 5.16
N ILE A 119 21.67 1.76 4.15
CA ILE A 119 21.83 3.21 4.26
C ILE A 119 20.89 3.76 5.34
N THR A 120 19.63 3.34 5.32
CA THR A 120 18.65 3.75 6.34
C THR A 120 19.07 3.34 7.75
N LEU A 121 19.53 2.10 7.95
CA LEU A 121 20.05 1.63 9.22
C LEU A 121 21.27 2.43 9.67
N ALA A 122 22.16 2.82 8.76
CA ALA A 122 23.28 3.71 9.07
C ALA A 122 22.78 5.09 9.55
N MET A 123 21.83 5.69 8.82
CA MET A 123 21.29 7.02 9.13
C MET A 123 20.58 7.09 10.48
N ILE A 124 19.87 6.03 10.87
CA ILE A 124 19.16 5.97 12.16
C ILE A 124 19.99 5.33 13.28
N ASN A 125 21.28 5.04 13.03
CA ASN A 125 22.15 4.28 13.94
C ASN A 125 21.54 2.95 14.42
N GLY A 126 20.81 2.28 13.53
CA GLY A 126 19.99 1.10 13.81
C GLY A 126 20.71 -0.24 13.69
N TYR A 127 21.97 -0.27 13.26
CA TYR A 127 22.74 -1.51 13.10
C TYR A 127 22.89 -2.33 14.39
N PRO A 128 23.22 -1.74 15.56
CA PRO A 128 23.35 -2.50 16.80
C PRO A 128 22.05 -3.21 17.18
N ASP A 129 20.93 -2.50 17.09
CA ASP A 129 19.58 -3.01 17.35
C ASP A 129 19.22 -4.17 16.40
N PHE A 130 19.47 -3.99 15.09
CA PHE A 130 19.22 -5.02 14.09
C PHE A 130 20.08 -6.27 14.29
N ILE A 131 21.37 -6.09 14.61
CA ILE A 131 22.30 -7.19 14.89
C ILE A 131 21.92 -7.91 16.19
N ALA A 132 21.41 -7.20 17.20
CA ALA A 132 20.95 -7.81 18.45
C ALA A 132 19.81 -8.81 18.20
N LEU A 133 18.85 -8.46 17.34
CA LEU A 133 17.80 -9.38 16.91
C LEU A 133 18.37 -10.64 16.24
N LEU A 134 19.41 -10.52 15.41
CA LEU A 134 20.02 -11.69 14.74
C LEU A 134 20.79 -12.59 15.71
N LYS A 135 21.33 -12.03 16.80
CA LYS A 135 22.23 -12.75 17.71
C LYS A 135 21.52 -13.41 18.89
N SER A 136 20.37 -12.90 19.32
CA SER A 136 19.76 -13.35 20.56
C SER A 136 18.23 -13.39 20.49
N PRO A 137 17.60 -14.52 20.84
CA PRO A 137 16.15 -14.60 21.05
C PRO A 137 15.66 -13.63 22.14
N GLN A 138 16.50 -13.29 23.11
CA GLN A 138 16.15 -12.38 24.19
C GLN A 138 15.81 -10.97 23.67
N ALA A 139 16.54 -10.49 22.66
CA ALA A 139 16.27 -9.20 22.03
C ALA A 139 14.88 -9.15 21.38
N TRP A 140 14.35 -10.28 20.91
CA TRP A 140 12.98 -10.36 20.36
C TRP A 140 11.91 -10.24 21.43
N ILE A 141 12.17 -10.81 22.61
CA ILE A 141 11.27 -10.77 23.75
C ILE A 141 11.23 -9.36 24.32
N GLU A 142 12.40 -8.76 24.52
CA GLU A 142 12.56 -7.40 25.07
C GLU A 142 11.94 -6.35 24.17
N THR A 143 12.05 -6.50 22.84
CA THR A 143 11.44 -5.55 21.89
C THR A 143 9.95 -5.80 21.64
N ARG A 144 9.41 -6.87 22.22
CA ARG A 144 8.04 -7.37 22.01
C ARG A 144 7.63 -7.50 20.56
N LEU A 145 8.60 -7.70 19.66
CA LEU A 145 8.38 -7.73 18.21
C LEU A 145 7.46 -8.89 17.80
N TYR A 146 7.41 -9.94 18.62
CA TYR A 146 6.49 -11.07 18.46
C TYR A 146 5.01 -10.66 18.53
N ILE A 147 4.63 -9.60 19.25
CA ILE A 147 3.22 -9.20 19.40
C ILE A 147 2.61 -8.78 18.05
N PRO A 148 3.16 -7.78 17.32
CA PRO A 148 2.63 -7.42 16.00
C PRO A 148 2.76 -8.56 14.98
N LEU A 149 3.79 -9.40 15.09
CA LEU A 149 3.91 -10.60 14.23
C LEU A 149 2.79 -11.61 14.48
N LEU A 150 2.46 -11.89 15.74
CA LEU A 150 1.36 -12.78 16.11
C LEU A 150 0.02 -12.19 15.66
N TYR A 151 -0.16 -10.87 15.76
CA TYR A 151 -1.33 -10.19 15.23
C TYR A 151 -1.46 -10.39 13.72
N THR A 152 -0.39 -10.11 12.96
CA THR A 152 -0.34 -10.33 11.51
C THR A 152 -0.57 -11.81 11.15
N LEU A 153 0.01 -12.75 11.90
CA LEU A 153 -0.23 -14.18 11.73
C LEU A 153 -1.70 -14.55 11.95
N GLY A 154 -2.30 -14.08 13.05
CA GLY A 154 -3.69 -14.35 13.39
C GLY A 154 -4.64 -13.87 12.29
N LEU A 155 -4.44 -12.65 11.80
CA LEU A 155 -5.20 -12.12 10.67
C LEU A 155 -5.01 -12.94 9.40
N ALA A 156 -3.76 -13.25 9.05
CA ALA A 156 -3.44 -14.04 7.87
C ALA A 156 -4.10 -15.43 7.90
N LEU A 157 -4.19 -16.06 9.08
CA LEU A 157 -4.89 -17.34 9.24
C LEU A 157 -6.40 -17.19 9.08
N VAL A 158 -7.00 -16.13 9.63
CA VAL A 158 -8.43 -15.84 9.44
C VAL A 158 -8.75 -15.62 7.95
N HIS A 159 -7.97 -14.79 7.27
CA HIS A 159 -8.08 -14.55 5.82
C HIS A 159 -7.87 -15.84 5.02
N ALA A 160 -6.83 -16.62 5.31
CA ALA A 160 -6.57 -17.90 4.64
C ALA A 160 -7.74 -18.90 4.78
N VAL A 161 -8.34 -18.99 5.97
CA VAL A 161 -9.52 -19.85 6.19
C VAL A 161 -10.73 -19.32 5.43
N ALA A 162 -10.95 -18.01 5.41
CA ALA A 162 -12.02 -17.38 4.65
C ALA A 162 -11.86 -17.65 3.14
N ASP A 163 -10.66 -17.50 2.60
CA ASP A 163 -10.30 -17.77 1.20
C ASP A 163 -10.59 -19.23 0.83
N LEU A 164 -10.15 -20.19 1.65
CA LEU A 164 -10.41 -21.62 1.42
C LEU A 164 -11.89 -21.95 1.45
N ARG A 165 -12.64 -21.39 2.42
CA ARG A 165 -14.09 -21.59 2.51
C ARG A 165 -14.81 -21.00 1.30
N HIS A 166 -14.38 -19.82 0.85
CA HIS A 166 -14.91 -19.17 -0.33
C HIS A 166 -14.70 -20.02 -1.59
N TYR A 167 -13.45 -20.47 -1.81
CA TYR A 167 -13.09 -21.30 -2.93
C TYR A 167 -13.84 -22.63 -2.95
N ARG A 168 -13.96 -23.32 -1.81
CA ARG A 168 -14.74 -24.57 -1.72
C ARG A 168 -16.21 -24.39 -2.08
N ARG A 169 -16.78 -23.20 -1.87
CA ARG A 169 -18.19 -22.89 -2.17
C ARG A 169 -18.41 -22.42 -3.60
N ARG A 170 -17.46 -21.67 -4.18
CA ARG A 170 -17.65 -21.00 -5.48
C ARG A 170 -16.78 -21.55 -6.62
N GLY A 171 -15.78 -22.37 -6.30
CA GLY A 171 -14.79 -22.84 -7.27
C GLY A 171 -13.72 -21.80 -7.59
N GLY A 172 -12.99 -22.02 -8.69
CA GLY A 172 -11.95 -21.12 -9.18
C GLY A 172 -12.50 -19.91 -9.97
N PRO A 173 -11.67 -18.89 -10.23
CA PRO A 173 -10.24 -18.78 -9.86
C PRO A 173 -10.01 -18.50 -8.37
N PHE A 174 -8.91 -19.02 -7.81
CA PHE A 174 -8.51 -18.80 -6.44
C PHE A 174 -7.71 -17.51 -6.29
N VAL A 175 -8.15 -16.69 -5.35
CA VAL A 175 -7.58 -15.40 -5.03
C VAL A 175 -7.33 -15.32 -3.53
N SER A 176 -6.09 -15.01 -3.18
CA SER A 176 -5.60 -14.97 -1.80
C SER A 176 -5.68 -13.55 -1.26
N GLU A 177 -6.50 -13.31 -0.24
CA GLU A 177 -6.49 -12.05 0.53
C GLU A 177 -5.13 -11.87 1.21
N VAL A 178 -4.56 -12.95 1.75
CA VAL A 178 -3.21 -12.96 2.35
C VAL A 178 -2.14 -12.51 1.35
N GLY A 179 -2.31 -12.83 0.06
CA GLY A 179 -1.42 -12.37 -1.00
C GLY A 179 -1.46 -10.86 -1.21
N HIS A 180 -2.61 -10.22 -1.00
CA HIS A 180 -2.73 -8.76 -1.03
C HIS A 180 -2.09 -8.12 0.19
N ASP A 181 -2.31 -8.71 1.37
CA ASP A 181 -1.66 -8.25 2.60
C ASP A 181 -0.12 -8.30 2.45
N ALA A 182 0.40 -9.37 1.85
CA ALA A 182 1.82 -9.48 1.51
C ALA A 182 2.27 -8.37 0.56
N MET A 183 1.47 -8.05 -0.46
CA MET A 183 1.75 -6.96 -1.40
C MET A 183 1.79 -5.59 -0.68
N ALA A 184 0.92 -5.35 0.31
CA ALA A 184 0.93 -4.12 1.09
C ALA A 184 2.25 -3.95 1.87
N ARG A 185 2.74 -5.03 2.49
CA ARG A 185 4.02 -5.02 3.22
C ARG A 185 5.21 -4.88 2.27
N TYR A 186 5.16 -5.53 1.11
CA TYR A 186 6.14 -5.34 0.06
C TYR A 186 6.19 -3.89 -0.45
N LEU A 187 5.04 -3.27 -0.72
CA LEU A 187 4.96 -1.85 -1.11
C LEU A 187 5.48 -0.94 0.00
N THR A 188 5.21 -1.26 1.27
CA THR A 188 5.79 -0.55 2.41
C THR A 188 7.31 -0.63 2.39
N LEU A 189 7.91 -1.78 2.04
CA LEU A 189 9.37 -1.90 1.96
C LEU A 189 9.98 -1.15 0.77
N VAL A 190 9.29 -1.12 -0.36
CA VAL A 190 9.76 -0.39 -1.54
C VAL A 190 9.65 1.12 -1.30
N LEU A 191 8.49 1.59 -0.82
CA LEU A 191 8.19 3.01 -0.68
C LEU A 191 8.72 3.60 0.63
N GLY A 192 8.73 2.80 1.71
CA GLY A 192 9.23 3.17 3.03
C GLY A 192 10.75 3.18 3.15
N GLY A 193 11.49 2.76 2.11
CA GLY A 193 12.92 3.05 1.98
C GLY A 193 13.20 4.56 1.92
N ILE A 194 12.21 5.35 1.51
CA ILE A 194 12.21 6.82 1.58
C ILE A 194 11.03 7.24 2.47
N PRO A 195 11.19 7.22 3.80
CA PRO A 195 10.10 7.33 4.79
C PRO A 195 9.24 8.59 4.65
N PHE A 196 9.78 9.66 4.04
CA PHE A 196 9.09 10.94 3.87
C PHE A 196 8.32 11.05 2.56
N ALA A 197 8.61 10.20 1.57
CA ALA A 197 7.95 10.28 0.27
C ALA A 197 6.45 9.94 0.38
N MET A 198 6.10 8.89 1.10
CA MET A 198 4.70 8.45 1.23
C MET A 198 3.83 9.45 2.01
N PRO A 199 4.23 9.94 3.20
CA PRO A 199 3.51 11.01 3.88
C PRO A 199 3.35 12.27 3.01
N PHE A 200 4.40 12.67 2.29
CA PHE A 200 4.36 13.82 1.38
C PHE A 200 3.32 13.64 0.29
N PHE A 201 3.37 12.52 -0.45
CA PHE A 201 2.42 12.27 -1.53
C PHE A 201 1.00 12.10 -1.02
N ALA A 202 0.80 11.48 0.15
CA ALA A 202 -0.51 11.37 0.76
C ALA A 202 -1.09 12.74 1.13
N ALA A 203 -0.30 13.62 1.75
CA ALA A 203 -0.72 14.97 2.11
C ALA A 203 -0.99 15.83 0.86
N ALA A 204 -0.07 15.84 -0.10
CA ALA A 204 -0.16 16.66 -1.29
C ALA A 204 -1.30 16.22 -2.21
N ILE A 205 -1.33 14.94 -2.61
CA ILE A 205 -2.35 14.40 -3.53
C ILE A 205 -3.70 14.37 -2.82
N GLY A 206 -3.76 13.93 -1.57
CA GLY A 206 -4.99 13.89 -0.77
C GLY A 206 -5.58 15.29 -0.58
N GLY A 207 -4.74 16.26 -0.22
CA GLY A 207 -5.17 17.65 -0.08
C GLY A 207 -5.62 18.28 -1.40
N PHE A 208 -4.91 18.04 -2.51
CA PHE A 208 -5.34 18.52 -3.83
C PHE A 208 -6.70 17.95 -4.22
N LYS A 209 -6.92 16.64 -4.00
CA LYS A 209 -8.23 16.00 -4.23
C LYS A 209 -9.32 16.53 -3.32
N GLY A 210 -8.99 16.86 -2.06
CA GLY A 210 -9.90 17.53 -1.15
C GLY A 210 -10.32 18.91 -1.67
N VAL A 211 -9.36 19.71 -2.16
CA VAL A 211 -9.64 21.02 -2.75
C VAL A 211 -10.48 20.89 -4.02
N GLU A 212 -10.14 19.98 -4.94
CA GLU A 212 -10.93 19.69 -6.14
C GLU A 212 -12.37 19.31 -5.80
N TYR A 213 -12.56 18.47 -4.77
CA TYR A 213 -13.88 18.04 -4.33
C TYR A 213 -14.72 19.19 -3.77
N ILE A 214 -14.13 20.04 -2.93
CA ILE A 214 -14.80 21.21 -2.37
C ILE A 214 -15.13 22.24 -3.45
N ALA A 215 -14.18 22.53 -4.34
CA ALA A 215 -14.38 23.44 -5.48
C ALA A 215 -15.48 22.91 -6.42
N GLY A 216 -15.47 21.60 -6.71
CA GLY A 216 -16.52 20.94 -7.48
C GLY A 216 -17.90 21.03 -6.82
N LYS A 217 -18.00 20.85 -5.50
CA LYS A 217 -19.24 21.07 -4.74
C LYS A 217 -19.73 22.52 -4.83
N ALA A 218 -18.80 23.47 -4.81
CA ALA A 218 -19.10 24.89 -4.97
C ALA A 218 -19.42 25.28 -6.43
N ARG A 219 -19.39 24.33 -7.38
CA ARG A 219 -19.54 24.57 -8.83
C ARG A 219 -18.52 25.58 -9.38
N VAL A 220 -17.35 25.65 -8.76
CA VAL A 220 -16.25 26.51 -9.16
C VAL A 220 -15.25 25.68 -9.97
N ASP A 221 -14.86 26.16 -11.15
CA ASP A 221 -13.82 25.51 -11.96
C ASP A 221 -12.48 25.57 -11.22
N PRO A 222 -11.92 24.44 -10.74
CA PRO A 222 -10.68 24.44 -9.98
C PRO A 222 -9.50 24.97 -10.78
N THR A 223 -9.54 24.84 -12.11
CA THR A 223 -8.45 25.25 -13.01
C THR A 223 -8.42 26.74 -13.31
N ARG A 224 -9.56 27.43 -13.11
CA ARG A 224 -9.71 28.87 -13.37
C ARG A 224 -9.90 29.69 -12.10
N SER A 225 -10.12 29.03 -10.96
CA SER A 225 -10.33 29.67 -9.67
C SER A 225 -9.02 29.97 -8.97
N THR A 226 -8.73 31.25 -8.79
CA THR A 226 -7.60 31.73 -7.98
C THR A 226 -7.65 31.19 -6.56
N LEU A 227 -8.85 31.06 -5.97
CA LEU A 227 -9.02 30.53 -4.61
C LEU A 227 -8.68 29.04 -4.53
N ALA A 228 -9.12 28.25 -5.52
CA ALA A 228 -8.76 26.83 -5.59
C ALA A 228 -7.26 26.65 -5.82
N GLY A 229 -6.66 27.46 -6.69
CA GLY A 229 -5.22 27.50 -6.92
C GLY A 229 -4.43 27.87 -5.66
N ALA A 230 -4.87 28.89 -4.91
CA ALA A 230 -4.26 29.28 -3.65
C ALA A 230 -4.38 28.19 -2.57
N ALA A 231 -5.53 27.52 -2.48
CA ALA A 231 -5.74 26.40 -1.57
C ALA A 231 -4.84 25.19 -1.93
N MET A 232 -4.69 24.88 -3.22
CA MET A 232 -3.73 23.86 -3.67
C MET A 232 -2.29 24.26 -3.34
N LEU A 233 -1.90 25.51 -3.57
CA LEU A 233 -0.56 25.99 -3.21
C LEU A 233 -0.32 25.86 -1.69
N PHE A 234 -1.29 26.23 -0.87
CA PHE A 234 -1.22 26.06 0.58
C PHE A 234 -1.06 24.59 0.99
N VAL A 235 -1.84 23.67 0.41
CA VAL A 235 -1.69 22.23 0.63
C VAL A 235 -0.29 21.74 0.25
N PHE A 236 0.25 22.23 -0.87
CA PHE A 236 1.58 21.86 -1.32
C PHE A 236 2.65 22.34 -0.33
N SER A 237 2.60 23.61 0.08
CA SER A 237 3.50 24.18 1.09
C SER A 237 3.37 23.47 2.45
N ALA A 238 2.16 23.20 2.91
CA ALA A 238 1.90 22.47 4.15
C ALA A 238 2.47 21.05 4.12
N SER A 239 2.44 20.39 2.95
CA SER A 239 3.08 19.09 2.77
C SER A 239 4.60 19.17 2.96
N PHE A 240 5.27 20.24 2.52
CA PHE A 240 6.70 20.44 2.78
C PHE A 240 6.98 20.69 4.26
N TRP A 241 6.20 21.55 4.92
CA TRP A 241 6.36 21.81 6.35
C TRP A 241 6.15 20.56 7.21
N LEU A 242 5.23 19.69 6.81
CA LEU A 242 5.06 18.39 7.45
C LEU A 242 6.34 17.55 7.33
N ILE A 243 6.95 17.50 6.15
CA ILE A 243 8.20 16.73 5.95
C ILE A 243 9.36 17.35 6.70
N GLU A 244 9.51 18.68 6.67
CA GLU A 244 10.52 19.40 7.43
C GLU A 244 10.42 19.08 8.93
N GLY A 245 9.22 19.17 9.52
CA GLY A 245 9.01 18.81 10.91
C GLY A 245 9.31 17.35 11.24
N LEU A 246 9.04 16.42 10.32
CA LEU A 246 9.43 15.01 10.47
C LEU A 246 10.95 14.80 10.38
N ILE A 247 11.64 15.56 9.54
CA ILE A 247 13.11 15.51 9.43
C ILE A 247 13.75 16.09 10.69
N ASP A 248 13.26 17.24 11.17
CA ASP A 248 13.75 17.91 12.38
C ASP A 248 13.57 17.04 13.63
N SER A 249 12.54 16.20 13.64
CA SER A 249 12.29 15.22 14.71
C SER A 249 13.24 14.01 14.68
N GLY A 250 14.20 13.97 13.75
CA GLY A 250 15.23 12.95 13.65
C GLY A 250 14.68 11.52 13.52
N VAL A 251 15.20 10.59 14.34
CA VAL A 251 14.81 9.17 14.31
C VAL A 251 13.33 8.97 14.66
N HIS A 252 12.76 9.80 15.53
CA HIS A 252 11.34 9.70 15.88
C HIS A 252 10.45 10.09 14.70
N GLY A 253 10.77 11.19 14.01
CA GLY A 253 10.04 11.58 12.81
C GLY A 253 10.21 10.58 11.66
N TRP A 254 11.38 9.97 11.53
CA TRP A 254 11.59 8.83 10.63
C TRP A 254 10.65 7.66 10.95
N ALA A 255 10.57 7.25 12.21
CA ALA A 255 9.73 6.13 12.65
C ALA A 255 8.23 6.41 12.42
N ILE A 256 7.79 7.64 12.72
CA ILE A 256 6.42 8.10 12.45
C ILE A 256 6.15 8.03 10.95
N GLY A 257 7.02 8.61 10.12
CA GLY A 257 6.88 8.57 8.65
C GLY A 257 6.78 7.14 8.11
N PHE A 258 7.59 6.22 8.66
CA PHE A 258 7.56 4.80 8.29
C PHE A 258 6.24 4.11 8.67
N VAL A 259 5.72 4.34 9.88
CA VAL A 259 4.41 3.80 10.30
C VAL A 259 3.28 4.39 9.45
N PHE A 260 3.35 5.67 9.10
CA PHE A 260 2.37 6.28 8.19
C PHE A 260 2.45 5.66 6.79
N ALA A 261 3.66 5.46 6.24
CA ALA A 261 3.84 4.81 4.94
C ALA A 261 3.23 3.40 4.93
N LYS A 262 3.47 2.65 6.01
CA LYS A 262 2.89 1.32 6.25
C LYS A 262 1.36 1.37 6.28
N LEU A 263 0.78 2.24 7.10
CA LEU A 263 -0.67 2.41 7.21
C LEU A 263 -1.29 2.78 5.86
N ILE A 264 -0.70 3.74 5.14
CA ILE A 264 -1.17 4.17 3.81
C ILE A 264 -1.14 3.00 2.83
N ALA A 265 -0.04 2.25 2.76
CA ALA A 265 0.09 1.10 1.86
C ALA A 265 -0.97 0.02 2.15
N GLU A 266 -1.22 -0.27 3.42
CA GLU A 266 -2.22 -1.26 3.86
C GLU A 266 -3.65 -0.79 3.56
N VAL A 267 -3.98 0.46 3.89
CA VAL A 267 -5.30 1.03 3.60
C VAL A 267 -5.54 1.10 2.09
N LEU A 268 -4.53 1.47 1.28
CA LEU A 268 -4.65 1.50 -0.18
C LEU A 268 -5.02 0.13 -0.75
N ILE A 269 -4.37 -0.93 -0.26
CA ILE A 269 -4.64 -2.29 -0.71
C ILE A 269 -6.03 -2.76 -0.24
N VAL A 270 -6.39 -2.54 1.02
CA VAL A 270 -7.72 -2.91 1.56
C VAL A 270 -8.85 -2.14 0.85
N CYS A 271 -8.61 -0.90 0.44
CA CYS A 271 -9.62 -0.08 -0.25
C CYS A 271 -9.71 -0.36 -1.76
N MET A 272 -8.75 -1.09 -2.35
CA MET A 272 -8.70 -1.29 -3.80
C MET A 272 -10.00 -1.89 -4.37
N PRO A 273 -10.65 -2.90 -3.75
CA PRO A 273 -11.93 -3.40 -4.24
C PRO A 273 -13.03 -2.33 -4.26
N LEU A 274 -13.12 -1.46 -3.25
CA LEU A 274 -14.12 -0.38 -3.20
C LEU A 274 -13.90 0.64 -4.32
N ILE A 275 -12.64 1.01 -4.55
CA ILE A 275 -12.26 1.92 -5.63
C ILE A 275 -12.66 1.33 -6.98
N MET A 276 -12.38 0.05 -7.21
CA MET A 276 -12.70 -0.62 -8.47
C MET A 276 -14.21 -0.74 -8.70
N VAL A 277 -15.00 -1.05 -7.66
CA VAL A 277 -16.48 -1.04 -7.74
C VAL A 277 -16.99 0.35 -8.11
N ARG A 278 -16.44 1.38 -7.46
CA ARG A 278 -16.85 2.77 -7.69
C ARG A 278 -16.56 3.22 -9.11
N ILE A 279 -15.39 2.90 -9.65
CA ILE A 279 -15.02 3.17 -11.06
C ILE A 279 -16.04 2.53 -12.01
N VAL A 280 -16.42 1.28 -11.77
CA VAL A 280 -17.40 0.59 -12.62
C VAL A 280 -18.81 1.19 -12.51
N ARG A 281 -19.21 1.67 -11.32
CA ARG A 281 -20.53 2.27 -11.07
C ARG A 281 -20.66 3.71 -11.57
N GLU A 282 -19.68 4.58 -11.31
CA GLU A 282 -19.74 6.01 -11.67
C GLU A 282 -19.78 6.28 -13.18
N GLU A 283 -19.26 5.36 -14.01
CA GLU A 283 -19.40 5.46 -15.46
C GLU A 283 -20.68 4.80 -16.00
N ALA A 284 -21.30 3.88 -15.27
CA ALA A 284 -22.60 3.32 -15.65
C ALA A 284 -23.74 4.33 -15.42
N SER A 285 -23.56 5.25 -14.46
CA SER A 285 -24.51 6.31 -14.13
C SER A 285 -24.29 7.61 -14.93
N LYS A 286 -23.24 7.70 -15.77
CA LYS A 286 -23.17 8.77 -16.78
C LYS A 286 -24.15 8.42 -17.90
N PRO A 287 -25.26 9.16 -18.08
CA PRO A 287 -26.12 8.95 -19.24
C PRO A 287 -25.30 9.16 -20.51
N ALA A 288 -25.63 8.42 -21.56
CA ALA A 288 -25.07 8.55 -22.90
C ALA A 288 -25.39 9.94 -23.50
N ALA A 289 -24.79 11.00 -22.97
CA ALA A 289 -24.88 12.35 -23.50
C ALA A 289 -23.66 12.59 -24.39
N ALA A 290 -23.62 11.92 -25.55
CA ALA A 290 -22.81 12.26 -26.73
C ALA A 290 -23.05 11.21 -27.81
N GLY A 291 -24.24 11.24 -28.40
CA GLY A 291 -24.63 10.35 -29.51
C GLY A 291 -25.86 10.88 -30.26
N ALA A 292 -26.01 12.20 -30.29
CA ALA A 292 -26.95 12.90 -31.15
C ALA A 292 -26.30 14.24 -31.51
N SER A 293 -25.49 14.22 -32.56
CA SER A 293 -25.12 15.37 -33.37
C SER A 293 -24.97 14.89 -34.80
#